data_AF-A0A516PU13-F1
#
_entry.id   AF-A0A516PU13-F1
#
_cell.length_a   1.000
_cell.length_b   1.000
_cell.length_c   1.000
_cell.angle_alpha   90.00
_cell.angle_beta   90.00
_cell.angle_gamma   90.00
#
_symmetry.space_group_name_H-M   'P 1'
#
loop_
_entity.id
_entity.type
_entity.pdbx_description
1 polymer ?
#
loop_
_entity_poly.entity_id
_entity_poly.type
_entity_poly.pdbx_seq_one_letter_code
_entity_poly.pdbx_strand_id
1 'polypeptide(L)'
;MTQTSLLTIGAFARSVGLTPSALRFYDDAGLLAPATVDGRTGYRYYDDGQRQQAVLVRQMRELDVPLTTMRAVLEAEPDQAEALLRTHAERLTERADRARAAVDEIVGALRGRGIEAADSATTFVVGAVELAGAIRQVAPFAAADHDEAALDCVLVDASEGELTLAATDRYRMAARTLPLSELEGAPRRMPVPAAALTDVVDWLMRRRRVRLTGRAGSLMISDHDQLQEPERVEVAVVHDRFPDYRRVLTGTAEEAVRSRVITDRVRLLTLIAADQTSTVVLQPEQDQLRIGRLNDPETRTLPAYCSGPLHPMAFSPALLASALQSSVGPDVLIEGAPGRAAVVRSADQGSFSTLVMPRRLDGTGDAPGDPTRDSSPDPGAGTPS
;
A
#
# COMPACT_ATOMS: atom_id res chain seq x y z
N MET A 1 27.42 -39.89 9.47
CA MET A 1 28.07 -40.10 8.15
C MET A 1 26.97 -40.04 7.09
N THR A 2 26.67 -38.86 6.57
CA THR A 2 25.74 -38.70 5.44
C THR A 2 26.41 -39.25 4.19
N GLN A 3 25.77 -40.22 3.56
CA GLN A 3 26.28 -40.90 2.37
C GLN A 3 26.15 -39.93 1.17
N THR A 4 27.26 -39.31 0.76
CA THR A 4 27.31 -38.37 -0.39
C THR A 4 27.04 -39.14 -1.68
N SER A 5 25.78 -39.20 -2.11
CA SER A 5 25.39 -39.86 -3.34
C SER A 5 25.60 -38.92 -4.52
N LEU A 6 26.74 -39.05 -5.19
CA LEU A 6 27.06 -38.26 -6.39
C LEU A 6 26.14 -38.65 -7.56
N LEU A 7 25.44 -37.67 -8.11
CA LEU A 7 24.55 -37.80 -9.26
C LEU A 7 25.21 -37.26 -10.52
N THR A 8 25.05 -37.99 -11.63
CA THR A 8 25.46 -37.46 -12.95
C THR A 8 24.68 -36.19 -13.29
N ILE A 9 25.27 -35.28 -14.06
CA ILE A 9 24.61 -34.04 -14.51
C ILE A 9 23.19 -34.26 -15.06
N GLY A 10 22.95 -35.35 -15.80
CA GLY A 10 21.63 -35.68 -16.34
C GLY A 10 20.63 -36.12 -15.28
N ALA A 11 21.06 -36.92 -14.30
CA ALA A 11 20.22 -37.35 -13.18
C ALA A 11 19.88 -36.17 -12.25
N PHE A 12 20.86 -35.33 -11.94
CA PHE A 12 20.68 -34.14 -11.12
C PHE A 12 19.78 -33.10 -11.82
N ALA A 13 20.04 -32.81 -13.11
CA ALA A 13 19.22 -31.89 -13.90
C ALA A 13 17.72 -32.22 -13.84
N ARG A 14 17.36 -33.50 -14.09
CA ARG A 14 15.97 -33.96 -14.02
C ARG A 14 15.36 -33.77 -12.64
N SER A 15 16.14 -33.97 -11.59
CA SER A 15 15.65 -33.99 -10.22
C SER A 15 15.37 -32.59 -9.66
N VAL A 16 15.97 -31.55 -10.23
CA VAL A 16 15.75 -30.13 -9.89
C VAL A 16 15.02 -29.35 -11.01
N GLY A 17 14.55 -30.04 -12.04
CA GLY A 17 13.85 -29.45 -13.18
C GLY A 17 14.68 -28.44 -13.97
N LEU A 18 15.97 -28.73 -14.14
CA LEU A 18 16.89 -27.99 -15.01
C LEU A 18 17.33 -28.85 -16.19
N THR A 19 17.96 -28.25 -17.19
CA THR A 19 18.63 -29.00 -18.26
C THR A 19 20.12 -29.17 -17.95
N PRO A 20 20.78 -30.22 -18.50
CA PRO A 20 22.23 -30.37 -18.37
C PRO A 20 23.02 -29.22 -18.99
N SER A 21 22.47 -28.48 -19.96
CA SER A 21 23.09 -27.27 -20.49
C SER A 21 22.97 -26.10 -19.51
N ALA A 22 21.82 -25.93 -18.84
CA ALA A 22 21.64 -24.91 -17.81
C ALA A 22 22.60 -25.12 -16.63
N LEU A 23 22.82 -26.36 -16.19
CA LEU A 23 23.78 -26.65 -15.12
C LEU A 23 25.22 -26.31 -15.50
N ARG A 24 25.64 -26.53 -16.75
CA ARG A 24 26.94 -26.08 -17.25
C ARG A 24 27.03 -24.56 -17.29
N PHE A 25 25.96 -23.91 -17.74
CA PHE A 25 25.90 -22.44 -17.75
C PHE A 25 26.01 -21.85 -16.34
N TYR A 26 25.36 -22.43 -15.34
CA TYR A 26 25.45 -21.96 -13.95
C TYR A 26 26.78 -22.29 -13.27
N ASP A 27 27.44 -23.37 -13.68
CA ASP A 27 28.83 -23.65 -13.33
C ASP A 27 29.76 -22.56 -13.88
N ASP A 28 29.70 -22.29 -15.19
CA ASP A 28 30.50 -21.26 -15.85
C ASP A 28 30.22 -19.84 -15.29
N ALA A 29 28.96 -19.57 -14.94
CA ALA A 29 28.53 -18.33 -14.32
C ALA A 29 28.80 -18.29 -12.81
N GLY A 30 29.42 -19.33 -12.23
CA GLY A 30 29.80 -19.47 -10.82
C GLY A 30 28.64 -19.40 -9.83
N LEU A 31 27.45 -19.81 -10.24
CA LEU A 31 26.23 -19.88 -9.43
C LEU A 31 25.97 -21.28 -8.87
N LEU A 32 26.47 -22.33 -9.54
CA LEU A 32 26.34 -23.72 -9.08
C LEU A 32 27.45 -24.59 -9.67
N ALA A 33 28.57 -24.66 -8.97
CA ALA A 33 29.69 -25.53 -9.35
C ALA A 33 29.37 -27.01 -9.10
N PRO A 34 29.84 -27.95 -9.94
CA PRO A 34 29.74 -29.37 -9.67
C PRO A 34 30.54 -29.76 -8.42
N ALA A 35 30.04 -30.73 -7.65
CA ALA A 35 30.78 -31.27 -6.50
C ALA A 35 32.11 -31.92 -6.92
N THR A 36 32.14 -32.55 -8.10
CA THR A 36 33.38 -33.05 -8.70
C THR A 36 33.28 -33.14 -10.21
N VAL A 37 34.43 -33.02 -10.87
CA VAL A 37 34.60 -33.23 -12.31
C VAL A 37 35.61 -34.34 -12.52
N ASP A 38 35.24 -35.37 -13.26
CA ASP A 38 36.15 -36.46 -13.63
C ASP A 38 37.28 -35.91 -14.50
N GLY A 39 38.52 -35.96 -13.98
CA GLY A 39 39.71 -35.42 -14.66
C GLY A 39 40.11 -36.14 -15.95
N ARG A 40 39.52 -37.30 -16.26
CA ARG A 40 39.82 -38.12 -17.44
C ARG A 40 38.72 -38.02 -18.50
N THR A 41 37.46 -37.89 -18.08
CA THR A 41 36.29 -37.87 -18.98
C THR A 41 35.58 -36.52 -19.06
N GLY A 42 35.87 -35.60 -18.14
CA GLY A 42 35.20 -34.30 -18.04
C GLY A 42 33.74 -34.39 -17.55
N TYR A 43 33.30 -35.55 -17.07
CA TYR A 43 31.94 -35.72 -16.53
C TYR A 43 31.76 -34.97 -15.22
N ARG A 44 30.67 -34.20 -15.14
CA ARG A 44 30.28 -33.43 -13.95
C ARG A 44 29.34 -34.24 -13.06
N TYR A 45 29.63 -34.23 -11.77
CA TYR A 45 28.83 -34.87 -10.73
C TYR A 45 28.40 -33.85 -9.68
N TYR A 46 27.17 -33.99 -9.22
CA TYR A 46 26.54 -33.10 -8.24
C TYR A 46 26.11 -33.91 -7.02
N ASP A 47 26.19 -33.30 -5.84
CA ASP A 47 25.71 -33.91 -4.60
C ASP A 47 24.24 -33.56 -4.32
N ASP A 48 23.57 -34.41 -3.54
CA ASP A 48 22.18 -34.22 -3.14
C ASP A 48 21.98 -32.91 -2.34
N GLY A 49 22.98 -32.50 -1.56
CA GLY A 49 22.97 -31.23 -0.82
C GLY A 49 22.89 -29.98 -1.72
N GLN A 50 23.26 -30.09 -2.99
CA GLN A 50 23.25 -28.96 -3.94
C GLN A 50 21.85 -28.66 -4.52
N ARG A 51 20.84 -29.49 -4.20
CA ARG A 51 19.50 -29.34 -4.77
C ARG A 51 18.80 -28.05 -4.38
N GLN A 52 18.89 -27.65 -3.11
CA GLN A 52 18.24 -26.43 -2.63
C GLN A 52 18.78 -25.21 -3.37
N GLN A 53 20.11 -25.11 -3.51
CA GLN A 53 20.75 -24.05 -4.29
C GLN A 53 20.33 -24.07 -5.76
N ALA A 54 20.26 -25.26 -6.39
CA ALA A 54 19.82 -25.38 -7.79
C ALA A 54 18.36 -24.96 -8.01
N VAL A 55 17.46 -25.31 -7.09
CA VAL A 55 16.05 -24.88 -7.13
C VAL A 55 15.95 -23.36 -6.94
N LEU A 56 16.73 -22.80 -6.02
CA LEU A 56 16.75 -21.36 -5.77
C LEU A 56 17.25 -20.57 -7.00
N VAL A 57 18.34 -21.02 -7.64
CA VAL A 57 18.84 -20.43 -8.90
C VAL A 57 17.77 -20.49 -9.99
N ARG A 58 17.06 -21.61 -10.12
CA ARG A 58 15.96 -21.75 -11.09
C ARG A 58 14.83 -20.76 -10.82
N GLN A 59 14.36 -20.66 -9.57
CA GLN A 59 13.28 -19.75 -9.18
C GLN A 59 13.66 -18.28 -9.40
N MET A 60 14.88 -17.88 -9.03
CA MET A 60 15.38 -16.54 -9.32
C MET A 60 15.43 -16.26 -10.82
N ARG A 61 15.71 -17.27 -11.65
CA ARG A 61 15.74 -17.13 -13.11
C ARG A 61 14.35 -16.98 -13.71
N GLU A 62 13.36 -17.68 -13.18
CA GLU A 62 11.95 -17.52 -13.55
C GLU A 62 11.42 -16.11 -13.22
N LEU A 63 12.05 -15.42 -12.25
CA LEU A 63 11.74 -14.04 -11.85
C LEU A 63 12.62 -12.98 -12.54
N ASP A 64 13.33 -13.35 -13.61
CA ASP A 64 14.23 -12.47 -14.36
C ASP A 64 15.29 -11.75 -13.49
N VAL A 65 15.72 -12.37 -12.38
CA VAL A 65 16.79 -11.82 -11.55
C VAL A 65 18.11 -11.85 -12.33
N PRO A 66 18.89 -10.75 -12.38
CA PRO A 66 20.20 -10.75 -13.03
C PRO A 66 21.19 -11.71 -12.35
N LEU A 67 22.05 -12.38 -13.12
CA LEU A 67 23.02 -13.36 -12.60
C LEU A 67 23.95 -12.76 -11.53
N THR A 68 24.31 -11.48 -11.65
CA THR A 68 25.12 -10.75 -10.66
C THR A 68 24.38 -10.62 -9.32
N THR A 69 23.07 -10.38 -9.35
CA THR A 69 22.23 -10.33 -8.15
C THR A 69 22.01 -11.72 -7.58
N MET A 70 21.81 -12.75 -8.42
CA MET A 70 21.71 -14.14 -7.95
C MET A 70 22.96 -14.54 -7.16
N ARG A 71 24.15 -14.19 -7.65
CA ARG A 71 25.41 -14.45 -6.94
C ARG A 71 25.43 -13.77 -5.59
N ALA A 72 25.11 -12.48 -5.53
CA ALA A 72 25.06 -11.74 -4.27
C ALA A 72 24.06 -12.35 -3.28
N VAL A 73 22.91 -12.84 -3.75
CA VAL A 73 21.90 -13.52 -2.93
C VAL A 73 22.43 -14.86 -2.38
N LEU A 74 23.17 -15.62 -3.19
CA LEU A 74 23.73 -16.91 -2.77
C LEU A 74 24.91 -16.78 -1.79
N GLU A 75 25.62 -15.65 -1.80
CA GLU A 75 26.78 -15.37 -0.94
C GLU A 75 26.40 -14.59 0.34
N ALA A 76 25.19 -14.07 0.42
CA ALA A 76 24.72 -13.21 1.52
C ALA A 76 24.04 -13.99 2.66
N GLU A 77 24.04 -13.38 3.85
CA GLU A 77 23.23 -13.83 4.99
C GLU A 77 21.72 -13.71 4.69
N PRO A 78 20.84 -14.50 5.34
CA PRO A 78 19.41 -14.58 5.00
C PRO A 78 18.69 -13.23 4.90
N ASP A 79 18.93 -12.32 5.85
CA ASP A 79 18.29 -11.00 5.88
C ASP A 79 18.73 -10.10 4.71
N GLN A 80 20.00 -10.22 4.32
CA GLN A 80 20.56 -9.46 3.18
C GLN A 80 20.07 -10.04 1.85
N ALA A 81 19.98 -11.37 1.74
CA ALA A 81 19.40 -12.05 0.60
C ALA A 81 17.93 -11.67 0.39
N GLU A 82 17.14 -11.63 1.47
CA GLU A 82 15.74 -11.16 1.43
C GLU A 82 15.65 -9.70 0.94
N ALA A 83 16.48 -8.82 1.49
CA ALA A 83 16.51 -7.41 1.08
C ALA A 83 16.83 -7.23 -0.41
N LEU A 84 17.83 -7.95 -0.94
CA LEU A 84 18.21 -7.91 -2.35
C LEU A 84 17.05 -8.35 -3.28
N LEU A 85 16.35 -9.41 -2.91
CA LEU A 85 15.20 -9.91 -3.67
C LEU A 85 14.01 -8.94 -3.59
N ARG A 86 13.74 -8.34 -2.43
CA ARG A 86 12.69 -7.33 -2.27
C ARG A 86 12.96 -6.09 -3.12
N THR A 87 14.19 -5.58 -3.13
CA THR A 87 14.60 -4.48 -4.01
C THR A 87 14.50 -4.83 -5.49
N HIS A 88 14.70 -6.09 -5.89
CA HIS A 88 14.44 -6.51 -7.28
C HIS A 88 12.94 -6.51 -7.61
N ALA A 89 12.09 -7.01 -6.70
CA ALA A 89 10.64 -7.01 -6.88
C ALA A 89 10.05 -5.59 -6.98
N GLU A 90 10.55 -4.66 -6.17
CA GLU A 90 10.19 -3.24 -6.24
C GLU A 90 10.53 -2.65 -7.62
N ARG A 91 11.75 -2.88 -8.12
CA ARG A 91 12.18 -2.42 -9.47
C ARG A 91 11.35 -3.02 -10.60
N LEU A 92 10.96 -4.30 -10.51
CA LEU A 92 10.07 -4.93 -11.49
C LEU A 92 8.69 -4.27 -11.50
N THR A 93 8.17 -3.95 -10.31
CA THR A 93 6.88 -3.27 -10.15
C THR A 93 6.93 -1.87 -10.75
N GLU A 94 7.95 -1.07 -10.43
CA GLU A 94 8.15 0.26 -11.01
C GLU A 94 8.29 0.24 -12.53
N ARG A 95 8.96 -0.79 -13.09
CA ARG A 95 9.08 -0.96 -14.54
C ARG A 95 7.72 -1.30 -15.16
N ALA A 96 6.95 -2.18 -14.54
CA ALA A 96 5.61 -2.52 -15.01
C ALA A 96 4.69 -1.30 -14.97
N ASP A 97 4.76 -0.50 -13.93
CA ASP A 97 3.94 0.71 -13.76
C ASP A 97 4.29 1.77 -14.80
N ARG A 98 5.58 1.99 -15.08
CA ARG A 98 6.03 2.86 -16.18
C ARG A 98 5.57 2.36 -17.53
N ALA A 99 5.66 1.05 -17.79
CA ALA A 99 5.20 0.48 -19.05
C ALA A 99 3.68 0.67 -19.24
N ARG A 100 2.89 0.45 -18.18
CA ARG A 100 1.45 0.66 -18.20
C ARG A 100 1.10 2.13 -18.43
N ALA A 101 1.80 3.04 -17.78
CA ALA A 101 1.66 4.48 -17.98
C ALA A 101 1.93 4.89 -19.44
N ALA A 102 3.03 4.41 -20.03
CA ALA A 102 3.36 4.69 -21.42
C ALA A 102 2.30 4.13 -22.38
N VAL A 103 1.76 2.94 -22.09
CA VAL A 103 0.64 2.38 -22.86
C VAL A 103 -0.60 3.26 -22.75
N ASP A 104 -0.97 3.69 -21.55
CA ASP A 104 -2.13 4.58 -21.33
C ASP A 104 -1.95 5.92 -22.05
N GLU A 105 -0.75 6.49 -22.04
CA GLU A 105 -0.39 7.70 -22.78
C GLU A 105 -0.53 7.51 -24.29
N ILE A 106 0.01 6.41 -24.83
CA ILE A 106 -0.11 6.07 -26.26
C ILE A 106 -1.57 5.87 -26.64
N VAL A 107 -2.35 5.15 -25.82
CA VAL A 107 -3.79 4.95 -26.04
C VAL A 107 -4.53 6.29 -25.98
N GLY A 108 -4.16 7.17 -25.04
CA GLY A 108 -4.68 8.53 -24.94
C GLY A 108 -4.37 9.37 -26.18
N ALA A 109 -3.12 9.35 -26.66
CA ALA A 109 -2.70 10.07 -27.86
C ALA A 109 -3.35 9.51 -29.14
N LEU A 110 -3.57 8.20 -29.22
CA LEU A 110 -4.32 7.58 -30.31
C LEU A 110 -5.79 7.98 -30.30
N ARG A 111 -6.42 8.08 -29.11
CA ARG A 111 -7.77 8.64 -28.96
C ARG A 111 -7.82 10.14 -29.28
N GLY A 112 -6.76 10.89 -28.92
CA GLY A 112 -6.61 12.32 -29.19
C GLY A 112 -6.41 12.71 -30.66
N ARG A 113 -6.09 11.75 -31.54
CA ARG A 113 -6.10 11.97 -33.00
C ARG A 113 -7.50 11.92 -33.63
N GLY A 114 -8.54 11.61 -32.85
CA GLY A 114 -9.95 11.80 -33.24
C GLY A 114 -10.51 13.07 -32.61
N ILE A 115 -10.44 14.20 -33.31
CA ILE A 115 -10.90 15.53 -32.83
C ILE A 115 -12.42 15.58 -32.54
N GLU A 116 -13.19 14.53 -32.83
CA GLU A 116 -14.64 14.47 -32.55
C GLU A 116 -15.00 13.91 -31.16
N ALA A 117 -14.08 13.30 -30.39
CA ALA A 117 -14.40 12.66 -29.10
C ALA A 117 -14.07 13.51 -27.85
N ALA A 118 -13.34 14.62 -28.00
CA ALA A 118 -12.81 15.40 -26.87
C ALA A 118 -13.86 16.18 -26.05
N ASP A 119 -15.08 16.36 -26.57
CA ASP A 119 -16.18 17.05 -25.88
C ASP A 119 -17.32 16.11 -25.43
N SER A 120 -17.11 14.79 -25.49
CA SER A 120 -18.09 13.84 -24.96
C SER A 120 -18.11 13.90 -23.44
N ALA A 121 -19.12 14.58 -22.90
CA ALA A 121 -19.38 14.66 -21.48
C ALA A 121 -19.81 13.29 -20.93
N THR A 122 -19.42 13.02 -19.68
CA THR A 122 -19.92 11.90 -18.90
C THR A 122 -20.93 12.43 -17.89
N THR A 123 -22.18 12.00 -17.97
CA THR A 123 -23.26 12.48 -17.09
C THR A 123 -23.72 11.37 -16.16
N PHE A 124 -23.90 11.67 -14.89
CA PHE A 124 -24.40 10.71 -13.90
C PHE A 124 -25.23 11.39 -12.79
N VAL A 125 -26.07 10.61 -12.12
CA VAL A 125 -26.98 11.08 -11.08
C VAL A 125 -26.77 10.32 -9.77
N VAL A 126 -26.67 11.07 -8.67
CA VAL A 126 -26.47 10.55 -7.31
C VAL A 126 -27.36 11.25 -6.29
N GLY A 127 -27.55 10.61 -5.13
CA GLY A 127 -28.14 11.25 -3.96
C GLY A 127 -27.24 12.37 -3.43
N ALA A 128 -27.79 13.57 -3.25
CA ALA A 128 -26.99 14.74 -2.89
C ALA A 128 -26.42 14.63 -1.46
N VAL A 129 -27.21 14.11 -0.51
CA VAL A 129 -26.77 13.86 0.88
C VAL A 129 -25.68 12.79 0.94
N GLU A 130 -25.78 11.75 0.11
CA GLU A 130 -24.79 10.67 0.03
C GLU A 130 -23.47 11.19 -0.53
N LEU A 131 -23.52 11.99 -1.60
CA LEU A 131 -22.36 12.66 -2.17
C LEU A 131 -21.71 13.62 -1.17
N ALA A 132 -22.49 14.45 -0.48
CA ALA A 132 -21.99 15.37 0.54
C ALA A 132 -21.29 14.62 1.67
N GLY A 133 -21.89 13.53 2.15
CA GLY A 133 -21.27 12.65 3.13
C GLY A 133 -19.97 12.04 2.62
N ALA A 134 -19.90 11.68 1.33
CA ALA A 134 -18.72 11.06 0.76
C ALA A 134 -17.56 12.03 0.61
N ILE A 135 -17.86 13.26 0.17
CA ILE A 135 -16.89 14.35 0.16
C ILE A 135 -16.34 14.59 1.57
N ARG A 136 -17.21 14.71 2.59
CA ARG A 136 -16.77 14.93 3.99
C ARG A 136 -15.86 13.84 4.55
N GLN A 137 -16.04 12.59 4.11
CA GLN A 137 -15.22 11.47 4.57
C GLN A 137 -13.89 11.36 3.83
N VAL A 138 -13.90 11.66 2.53
CA VAL A 138 -12.76 11.43 1.64
C VAL A 138 -11.86 12.67 1.56
N ALA A 139 -12.42 13.87 1.42
CA ALA A 139 -11.65 15.10 1.23
C ALA A 139 -10.53 15.36 2.28
N PRO A 140 -10.69 15.03 3.58
CA PRO A 140 -9.61 15.22 4.57
C PRO A 140 -8.36 14.35 4.36
N PHE A 141 -8.41 13.38 3.44
CA PHE A 141 -7.28 12.54 3.05
C PHE A 141 -6.48 13.14 1.90
N ALA A 142 -7.00 14.15 1.19
CA ALA A 142 -6.20 14.98 0.32
C ALA A 142 -5.38 15.91 1.22
N ALA A 143 -4.10 16.09 0.89
CA ALA A 143 -3.23 16.95 1.69
C ALA A 143 -2.82 18.14 0.87
N ALA A 144 -3.27 19.32 1.30
CA ALA A 144 -2.82 20.59 0.74
C ALA A 144 -1.31 20.75 0.93
N ASP A 145 -0.64 21.39 -0.04
CA ASP A 145 0.78 21.77 0.01
C ASP A 145 1.76 20.64 -0.39
N HIS A 146 1.39 19.89 -1.43
CA HIS A 146 2.31 18.95 -2.11
C HIS A 146 2.81 19.51 -3.43
N ASP A 147 4.03 19.12 -3.83
CA ASP A 147 4.59 19.40 -5.16
C ASP A 147 3.76 18.79 -6.31
N GLU A 148 2.81 17.90 -5.99
CA GLU A 148 1.98 17.15 -6.93
C GLU A 148 0.51 17.53 -6.76
N ALA A 149 -0.02 18.36 -7.65
CA ALA A 149 -1.38 18.91 -7.52
C ALA A 149 -2.49 17.85 -7.55
N ALA A 150 -2.20 16.63 -8.05
CA ALA A 150 -3.11 15.50 -7.94
C ALA A 150 -3.39 15.07 -6.49
N LEU A 151 -2.48 15.30 -5.54
CA LEU A 151 -2.65 14.92 -4.12
C LEU A 151 -3.49 15.92 -3.32
N ASP A 152 -3.65 17.15 -3.84
CA ASP A 152 -4.59 18.16 -3.33
C ASP A 152 -6.04 17.86 -3.76
N CYS A 153 -6.24 16.84 -4.60
CA CYS A 153 -7.51 16.50 -5.21
C CYS A 153 -8.19 15.30 -4.54
N VAL A 154 -9.52 15.28 -4.65
CA VAL A 154 -10.32 14.07 -4.58
C VAL A 154 -10.53 13.57 -6.00
N LEU A 155 -10.13 12.33 -6.26
CA LEU A 155 -10.52 11.64 -7.48
C LEU A 155 -12.01 11.33 -7.45
N VAL A 156 -12.74 11.83 -8.44
CA VAL A 156 -14.11 11.44 -8.78
C VAL A 156 -14.04 10.46 -9.95
N ASP A 157 -14.19 9.17 -9.67
CA ASP A 157 -14.12 8.08 -10.65
C ASP A 157 -15.53 7.56 -10.96
N ALA A 158 -16.05 7.95 -12.12
CA ALA A 158 -17.37 7.53 -12.58
C ALA A 158 -17.24 6.31 -13.49
N SER A 159 -17.84 5.19 -13.06
CA SER A 159 -17.92 3.94 -13.82
C SER A 159 -19.36 3.43 -13.89
N GLU A 160 -19.57 2.35 -14.63
CA GLU A 160 -20.92 1.79 -14.81
C GLU A 160 -21.51 1.34 -13.47
N GLY A 161 -22.64 1.96 -13.07
CA GLY A 161 -23.38 1.63 -11.85
C GLY A 161 -22.81 2.20 -10.55
N GLU A 162 -21.62 2.80 -10.54
CA GLU A 162 -20.98 3.28 -9.33
C GLU A 162 -20.10 4.52 -9.53
N LEU A 163 -20.04 5.36 -8.49
CA LEU A 163 -19.17 6.51 -8.37
C LEU A 163 -18.23 6.32 -7.20
N THR A 164 -16.93 6.28 -7.44
CA THR A 164 -15.94 6.24 -6.37
C THR A 164 -15.30 7.60 -6.16
N LEU A 165 -15.31 8.08 -4.92
CA LEU A 165 -14.49 9.20 -4.47
C LEU A 165 -13.26 8.62 -3.78
N ALA A 166 -12.06 9.04 -4.16
CA ALA A 166 -10.81 8.62 -3.51
C ALA A 166 -9.86 9.80 -3.26
N ALA A 167 -9.16 9.80 -2.13
CA ALA A 167 -8.17 10.82 -1.79
C ALA A 167 -7.01 10.20 -1.00
N THR A 168 -5.80 10.75 -1.17
CA THR A 168 -4.59 10.23 -0.53
C THR A 168 -3.55 11.33 -0.34
N ASP A 169 -2.72 11.18 0.68
CA ASP A 169 -1.57 12.04 1.00
C ASP A 169 -0.25 11.24 1.01
N ARG A 170 -0.21 10.11 0.30
CA ARG A 170 0.87 9.09 0.27
C ARG A 170 0.98 8.20 1.51
N TYR A 171 0.51 8.63 2.68
CA TYR A 171 0.60 7.86 3.93
C TYR A 171 -0.71 7.22 4.34
N ARG A 172 -1.82 7.71 3.81
CA ARG A 172 -3.14 7.14 3.99
C ARG A 172 -3.98 7.37 2.74
N MET A 173 -5.05 6.61 2.62
CA MET A 173 -5.99 6.74 1.53
C MET A 173 -7.39 6.48 2.03
N ALA A 174 -8.37 7.23 1.54
CA ALA A 174 -9.77 6.95 1.73
C ALA A 174 -10.42 6.74 0.37
N ALA A 175 -11.34 5.77 0.29
CA ALA A 175 -12.19 5.57 -0.87
C ALA A 175 -13.62 5.30 -0.43
N ARG A 176 -14.58 5.97 -1.08
CA ARG A 176 -16.00 5.76 -0.89
C ARG A 176 -16.70 5.52 -2.21
N THR A 177 -17.45 4.43 -2.29
CA THR A 177 -18.26 4.11 -3.46
C THR A 177 -19.74 4.39 -3.19
N LEU A 178 -20.38 5.08 -4.12
CA LEU A 178 -21.81 5.39 -4.13
C LEU A 178 -22.46 4.71 -5.34
N PRO A 179 -23.70 4.18 -5.20
CA PRO A 179 -24.44 3.68 -6.34
C PRO A 179 -24.84 4.84 -7.28
N LEU A 180 -24.78 4.59 -8.58
CA LEU A 180 -25.31 5.51 -9.61
C LEU A 180 -26.65 5.01 -10.12
N SER A 181 -27.59 5.93 -10.34
CA SER A 181 -28.89 5.59 -10.96
C SER A 181 -28.87 5.69 -12.48
N GLU A 182 -28.05 6.57 -13.03
CA GLU A 182 -27.96 6.91 -14.46
C GLU A 182 -26.49 7.15 -14.81
N LEU A 183 -26.01 6.62 -15.94
CA LEU A 183 -24.72 6.94 -16.54
C LEU A 183 -24.89 7.09 -18.05
N GLU A 184 -24.51 8.25 -18.58
CA GLU A 184 -24.45 8.53 -20.00
C GLU A 184 -23.03 8.93 -20.39
N GLY A 185 -22.52 8.34 -21.48
CA GLY A 185 -21.14 8.54 -21.93
C GLY A 185 -20.16 7.50 -21.37
N ALA A 186 -18.89 7.65 -21.72
CA ALA A 186 -17.84 6.72 -21.29
C ALA A 186 -17.43 6.97 -19.82
N PRO A 187 -17.04 5.93 -19.06
CA PRO A 187 -16.43 6.08 -17.75
C PRO A 187 -15.29 7.10 -17.74
N ARG A 188 -15.16 7.87 -16.66
CA ARG A 188 -14.22 8.99 -16.58
C ARG A 188 -13.70 9.19 -15.17
N ARG A 189 -12.39 9.45 -15.10
CA ARG A 189 -11.64 9.80 -13.89
C ARG A 189 -11.40 11.30 -13.86
N MET A 190 -11.79 11.96 -12.79
CA MET A 190 -11.74 13.42 -12.66
C MET A 190 -11.13 13.79 -11.30
N PRO A 191 -9.83 14.11 -11.24
CA PRO A 191 -9.24 14.72 -10.06
C PRO A 191 -9.80 16.13 -9.87
N VAL A 192 -10.53 16.35 -8.78
CA VAL A 192 -11.15 17.64 -8.45
C VAL A 192 -10.51 18.18 -7.17
N PRO A 193 -10.11 19.46 -7.10
CA PRO A 193 -9.54 20.03 -5.89
C PRO A 193 -10.42 19.78 -4.66
N ALA A 194 -9.83 19.27 -3.58
CA ALA A 194 -10.58 18.85 -2.40
C ALA A 194 -11.33 20.03 -1.72
N ALA A 195 -10.69 21.20 -1.71
CA ALA A 195 -11.30 22.44 -1.22
C ALA A 195 -12.56 22.81 -2.03
N ALA A 196 -12.48 22.77 -3.36
CA ALA A 196 -13.62 23.08 -4.23
C ALA A 196 -14.80 22.13 -4.01
N LEU A 197 -14.56 20.83 -3.81
CA LEU A 197 -15.64 19.90 -3.46
C LEU A 197 -16.22 20.17 -2.07
N THR A 198 -15.38 20.56 -1.11
CA THR A 198 -15.81 20.86 0.25
C THR A 198 -16.73 22.09 0.28
N ASP A 199 -16.44 23.11 -0.52
CA ASP A 199 -17.30 24.30 -0.67
C ASP A 199 -18.70 23.96 -1.22
N VAL A 200 -18.82 22.87 -1.99
CA VAL A 200 -20.08 22.41 -2.58
C VAL A 200 -20.95 21.63 -1.59
N VAL A 201 -20.41 21.16 -0.47
CA VAL A 201 -21.13 20.29 0.48
C VAL A 201 -22.40 20.94 1.04
N ASP A 202 -22.34 22.18 1.50
CA ASP A 202 -23.50 22.86 2.07
C ASP A 202 -24.59 23.11 1.02
N TRP A 203 -24.18 23.30 -0.22
CA TRP A 203 -25.08 23.37 -1.36
C TRP A 203 -25.77 22.02 -1.59
N LEU A 204 -25.04 20.90 -1.60
CA LEU A 204 -25.59 19.55 -1.78
C LEU A 204 -26.62 19.17 -0.72
N MET A 205 -26.38 19.54 0.55
CA MET A 205 -27.25 19.18 1.68
C MET A 205 -28.68 19.70 1.58
N ARG A 206 -28.95 20.68 0.70
CA ARG A 206 -30.28 21.25 0.47
C ARG A 206 -31.00 20.62 -0.74
N ARG A 207 -30.39 19.63 -1.39
CA ARG A 207 -30.92 18.95 -2.58
C ARG A 207 -31.20 17.48 -2.27
N ARG A 208 -32.06 16.87 -3.09
CA ARG A 208 -32.35 15.44 -2.99
C ARG A 208 -31.41 14.63 -3.89
N ARG A 209 -31.33 14.99 -5.18
CA ARG A 209 -30.45 14.38 -6.17
C ARG A 209 -29.74 15.45 -6.97
N VAL A 210 -28.53 15.14 -7.42
CA VAL A 210 -27.75 16.03 -8.28
C VAL A 210 -27.26 15.30 -9.51
N ARG A 211 -27.19 16.05 -10.61
CA ARG A 211 -26.60 15.61 -11.87
C ARG A 211 -25.18 16.15 -11.93
N LEU A 212 -24.23 15.26 -12.19
CA LEU A 212 -22.84 15.59 -12.41
C LEU A 212 -22.52 15.38 -13.89
N THR A 213 -21.92 16.38 -14.52
CA THR A 213 -21.51 16.34 -15.93
C THR A 213 -20.03 16.62 -16.01
N GLY A 214 -19.25 15.58 -16.25
CA GLY A 214 -17.80 15.60 -16.35
C GLY A 214 -17.30 15.81 -17.76
N ARG A 215 -16.43 16.80 -17.94
CA ARG A 215 -15.66 17.05 -19.17
C ARG A 215 -14.17 16.95 -18.88
N ALA A 216 -13.33 17.12 -19.89
CA ALA A 216 -11.87 16.98 -19.74
C ALA A 216 -11.27 17.92 -18.67
N GLY A 217 -11.82 19.13 -18.49
CA GLY A 217 -11.28 20.14 -17.58
C GLY A 217 -12.27 20.72 -16.55
N SER A 218 -13.52 20.26 -16.54
CA SER A 218 -14.49 20.72 -15.55
C SER A 218 -15.51 19.63 -15.18
N LEU A 219 -16.02 19.76 -13.97
CA LEU A 219 -17.13 18.98 -13.44
C LEU A 219 -18.25 19.95 -13.09
N MET A 220 -19.36 19.86 -13.82
CA MET A 220 -20.56 20.63 -13.54
C MET A 220 -21.47 19.82 -12.63
N ILE A 221 -21.94 20.42 -11.53
CA ILE A 221 -22.86 19.83 -10.57
C ILE A 221 -24.13 20.69 -10.58
N SER A 222 -25.27 20.10 -10.95
CA SER A 222 -26.56 20.80 -11.03
C SER A 222 -27.65 20.07 -10.28
N ASP A 223 -28.67 20.80 -9.82
CA ASP A 223 -29.87 20.17 -9.26
C ASP A 223 -30.53 19.27 -10.32
N HIS A 224 -30.79 18.01 -9.96
CA HIS A 224 -31.43 17.06 -10.88
C HIS A 224 -32.94 17.28 -10.97
N ASP A 225 -33.59 17.70 -9.88
CA ASP A 225 -35.04 17.81 -9.78
C ASP A 225 -35.56 19.17 -10.34
N GLN A 226 -34.67 20.14 -10.54
CA GLN A 226 -34.98 21.42 -11.18
C GLN A 226 -34.87 21.34 -12.71
N LEU A 227 -36.01 21.42 -13.42
CA LEU A 227 -36.07 21.25 -14.88
C LEU A 227 -35.76 22.51 -15.69
N GLN A 228 -35.93 23.71 -15.10
CA GLN A 228 -35.66 24.99 -15.77
C GLN A 228 -34.54 25.74 -15.06
N GLU A 229 -33.50 26.10 -15.83
CA GLU A 229 -32.29 26.79 -15.37
C GLU A 229 -31.81 26.31 -14.00
N PRO A 230 -31.41 25.02 -13.90
CA PRO A 230 -31.00 24.46 -12.63
C PRO A 230 -29.82 25.25 -12.06
N GLU A 231 -29.91 25.55 -10.76
CA GLU A 231 -28.76 26.06 -10.04
C GLU A 231 -27.60 25.07 -10.21
N ARG A 232 -26.42 25.60 -10.53
CA ARG A 232 -25.27 24.80 -10.93
C ARG A 232 -23.99 25.38 -10.35
N VAL A 233 -23.09 24.48 -9.99
CA VAL A 233 -21.74 24.79 -9.54
C VAL A 233 -20.78 24.10 -10.48
N GLU A 234 -19.81 24.85 -10.99
CA GLU A 234 -18.73 24.32 -11.82
C GLU A 234 -17.44 24.29 -11.01
N VAL A 235 -16.78 23.14 -11.00
CA VAL A 235 -15.47 22.97 -10.38
C VAL A 235 -14.45 22.51 -11.43
N ALA A 236 -13.22 22.97 -11.27
CA ALA A 236 -12.13 22.60 -12.18
C ALA A 236 -11.73 21.13 -12.00
N VAL A 237 -11.36 20.48 -13.10
CA VAL A 237 -10.73 19.15 -13.09
C VAL A 237 -9.26 19.32 -13.41
N VAL A 238 -8.39 18.80 -12.54
CA VAL A 238 -6.94 18.84 -12.71
C VAL A 238 -6.51 17.71 -13.65
N HIS A 239 -5.54 17.99 -14.53
CA HIS A 239 -5.06 17.04 -15.54
C HIS A 239 -3.96 16.09 -15.03
N ASP A 240 -3.48 16.29 -13.80
CA ASP A 240 -2.44 15.48 -13.20
C ASP A 240 -2.92 14.06 -12.88
N ARG A 241 -1.97 13.12 -12.91
CA ARG A 241 -2.27 11.71 -12.71
C ARG A 241 -2.53 11.41 -11.24
N PHE A 242 -3.76 11.00 -10.93
CA PHE A 242 -4.09 10.49 -9.61
C PHE A 242 -3.61 9.03 -9.41
N PRO A 243 -3.09 8.65 -8.22
CA PRO A 243 -2.69 7.28 -7.91
C PRO A 243 -3.77 6.21 -8.20
N ASP A 244 -3.36 4.98 -8.51
CA ASP A 244 -4.29 3.88 -8.77
C ASP A 244 -4.83 3.29 -7.45
N TYR A 245 -5.85 3.96 -6.91
CA TYR A 245 -6.48 3.57 -5.63
C TYR A 245 -7.00 2.12 -5.63
N ARG A 246 -7.43 1.58 -6.79
CA ARG A 246 -7.94 0.20 -6.86
C ARG A 246 -6.84 -0.77 -6.49
N ARG A 247 -5.63 -0.62 -7.02
CA ARG A 247 -4.48 -1.47 -6.65
C ARG A 247 -4.10 -1.34 -5.18
N VAL A 248 -4.20 -0.16 -4.60
CA VAL A 248 -3.88 0.04 -3.18
C VAL A 248 -4.95 -0.62 -2.28
N LEU A 249 -6.23 -0.64 -2.70
CA LEU A 249 -7.33 -1.32 -1.98
C LEU A 249 -7.43 -2.83 -2.27
N THR A 250 -7.04 -3.30 -3.46
CA THR A 250 -7.16 -4.71 -3.89
C THR A 250 -5.86 -5.50 -3.70
N GLY A 251 -4.70 -4.83 -3.70
CA GLY A 251 -3.38 -5.42 -3.37
C GLY A 251 -3.27 -5.93 -1.93
N THR A 252 -4.39 -5.89 -1.21
CA THR A 252 -4.58 -6.34 0.15
C THR A 252 -5.51 -7.56 0.28
N ALA A 253 -6.24 -7.98 -0.77
CA ALA A 253 -7.23 -9.06 -0.65
C ALA A 253 -6.65 -10.48 -0.86
N GLU A 254 -5.49 -10.63 -1.51
CA GLU A 254 -4.98 -11.95 -1.97
C GLU A 254 -3.94 -12.62 -1.06
N GLU A 255 -3.51 -12.00 0.05
CA GLU A 255 -2.64 -12.62 1.06
C GLU A 255 -3.46 -12.95 2.33
N ALA A 256 -3.95 -14.19 2.39
CA ALA A 256 -5.01 -14.69 3.28
C ALA A 256 -4.72 -14.73 4.80
N VAL A 257 -3.73 -13.99 5.31
CA VAL A 257 -3.27 -14.10 6.70
C VAL A 257 -3.14 -12.71 7.33
N ARG A 258 -4.26 -12.18 7.83
CA ARG A 258 -4.36 -10.84 8.43
C ARG A 258 -4.92 -10.88 9.83
N SER A 259 -4.37 -10.04 10.70
CA SER A 259 -4.97 -9.74 11.99
C SER A 259 -6.25 -8.96 11.75
N ARG A 260 -7.38 -9.50 12.19
CA ARG A 260 -8.69 -8.87 12.11
C ARG A 260 -9.15 -8.50 13.51
N VAL A 261 -9.38 -7.22 13.76
CA VAL A 261 -9.76 -6.68 15.07
C VAL A 261 -11.06 -5.90 14.92
N ILE A 262 -12.07 -6.25 15.72
CA ILE A 262 -13.32 -5.49 15.84
C ILE A 262 -13.42 -4.93 17.25
N THR A 263 -13.56 -3.62 17.42
CA THR A 263 -13.63 -2.97 18.73
C THR A 263 -14.43 -1.67 18.68
N ASP A 264 -14.72 -1.12 19.86
CA ASP A 264 -15.42 0.15 20.03
C ASP A 264 -14.57 1.31 19.48
N ARG A 265 -15.09 1.94 18.42
CA ARG A 265 -14.41 3.01 17.69
C ARG A 265 -14.23 4.26 18.53
N VAL A 266 -15.24 4.65 19.32
CA VAL A 266 -15.24 5.90 20.09
C VAL A 266 -14.24 5.80 21.24
N ARG A 267 -14.21 4.65 21.93
CA ARG A 267 -13.25 4.37 22.99
C ARG A 267 -11.84 4.28 22.42
N LEU A 268 -11.63 3.60 21.29
CA LEU A 268 -10.33 3.53 20.63
C LEU A 268 -9.82 4.91 20.23
N LEU A 269 -10.66 5.74 19.60
CA LEU A 269 -10.32 7.11 19.24
C LEU A 269 -9.95 7.95 20.47
N THR A 270 -10.71 7.82 21.56
CA THR A 270 -10.43 8.53 22.83
C THR A 270 -9.06 8.14 23.39
N LEU A 271 -8.72 6.85 23.36
CA LEU A 271 -7.43 6.37 23.86
C LEU A 271 -6.26 6.85 23.00
N ILE A 272 -6.42 6.90 21.68
CA ILE A 272 -5.40 7.40 20.75
C ILE A 272 -5.25 8.92 20.86
N ALA A 273 -6.34 9.66 20.99
CA ALA A 273 -6.31 11.12 21.15
C ALA A 273 -5.66 11.56 22.46
N ALA A 274 -5.76 10.73 23.51
CA ALA A 274 -5.08 10.94 24.79
C ALA A 274 -3.62 10.48 24.79
N ASP A 275 -3.14 9.89 23.70
CA ASP A 275 -1.76 9.44 23.56
C ASP A 275 -0.91 10.55 22.90
N GLN A 276 0.12 11.00 23.61
CA GLN A 276 1.04 12.06 23.14
C GLN A 276 2.28 11.49 22.44
N THR A 277 2.31 10.18 22.18
CA THR A 277 3.42 9.53 21.49
C THR A 277 3.43 9.83 19.99
N SER A 278 4.57 9.59 19.37
CA SER A 278 4.69 9.58 17.90
C SER A 278 4.24 8.25 17.29
N THR A 279 3.98 7.21 18.10
CA THR A 279 3.64 5.85 17.65
C THR A 279 2.78 5.13 18.68
N VAL A 280 1.62 4.67 18.22
CA VAL A 280 0.74 3.77 18.98
C VAL A 280 0.80 2.37 18.39
N VAL A 281 0.94 1.36 19.24
CA VAL A 281 0.95 -0.06 18.87
C VAL A 281 -0.38 -0.67 19.30
N LEU A 282 -1.07 -1.26 18.33
CA LEU A 282 -2.25 -2.10 18.52
C LEU A 282 -1.80 -3.55 18.65
N GLN A 283 -1.99 -4.14 19.82
CA GLN A 283 -1.59 -5.52 20.13
C GLN A 283 -2.86 -6.36 20.34
N PRO A 284 -3.34 -7.05 19.29
CA PRO A 284 -4.52 -7.89 19.42
C PRO A 284 -4.22 -9.11 20.28
N GLU A 285 -5.11 -9.43 21.20
CA GLU A 285 -5.16 -10.66 22.00
C GLU A 285 -6.51 -11.35 21.75
N GLN A 286 -6.74 -12.56 22.29
CA GLN A 286 -7.94 -13.37 21.96
C GLN A 286 -9.27 -12.60 22.09
N ASP A 287 -9.49 -11.90 23.21
CA ASP A 287 -10.75 -11.18 23.50
C ASP A 287 -10.55 -9.68 23.84
N GLN A 288 -9.35 -9.15 23.59
CA GLN A 288 -9.03 -7.76 23.88
C GLN A 288 -7.99 -7.18 22.93
N LEU A 289 -7.95 -5.86 22.87
CA LEU A 289 -6.95 -5.07 22.17
C LEU A 289 -6.16 -4.27 23.20
N ARG A 290 -4.85 -4.55 23.30
CA ARG A 290 -3.93 -3.70 24.05
C ARG A 290 -3.43 -2.57 23.16
N ILE A 291 -3.36 -1.38 23.74
CA ILE A 291 -3.04 -0.12 23.05
C ILE A 291 -1.97 0.58 23.88
N GLY A 292 -0.85 0.91 23.25
CA GLY A 292 0.26 1.57 23.92
C GLY A 292 1.55 1.39 23.15
N ARG A 293 2.68 1.32 23.85
CA ARG A 293 3.98 1.00 23.23
C ARG A 293 4.28 -0.49 23.34
N LEU A 294 5.16 -0.98 22.46
CA LEU A 294 5.65 -2.35 22.56
C LEU A 294 6.42 -2.52 23.89
N ASN A 295 6.14 -3.59 24.63
CA ASN A 295 6.77 -3.92 25.92
C ASN A 295 6.53 -2.92 27.07
N ASP A 296 5.53 -2.04 26.93
CA ASP A 296 5.15 -1.10 27.98
C ASP A 296 4.20 -1.76 28.99
N PRO A 297 4.48 -1.70 30.31
CA PRO A 297 3.56 -2.18 31.33
C PRO A 297 2.30 -1.31 31.46
N GLU A 298 2.31 -0.03 31.05
CA GLU A 298 1.16 0.89 31.12
C GLU A 298 0.29 0.84 29.84
N THR A 299 0.10 -0.36 29.26
CA THR A 299 -0.82 -0.51 28.12
C THR A 299 -2.26 -0.39 28.55
N ARG A 300 -3.04 0.37 27.79
CA ARG A 300 -4.49 0.50 27.96
C ARG A 300 -5.18 -0.65 27.22
N THR A 301 -6.33 -1.12 27.69
CA THR A 301 -7.03 -2.25 27.09
C THR A 301 -8.46 -1.89 26.68
N LEU A 302 -8.90 -2.48 25.57
CA LEU A 302 -10.28 -2.45 25.11
C LEU A 302 -10.78 -3.87 24.85
N PRO A 303 -12.05 -4.18 25.16
CA PRO A 303 -12.70 -5.37 24.63
C PRO A 303 -12.63 -5.36 23.10
N ALA A 304 -12.25 -6.48 22.50
CA ALA A 304 -12.16 -6.61 21.05
C ALA A 304 -12.38 -8.05 20.63
N TYR A 305 -13.04 -8.25 19.48
CA TYR A 305 -13.07 -9.54 18.82
C TYR A 305 -11.89 -9.63 17.84
N CYS A 306 -10.94 -10.52 18.12
CA CYS A 306 -9.75 -10.71 17.31
C CYS A 306 -9.78 -12.07 16.60
N SER A 307 -9.43 -12.08 15.31
CA SER A 307 -9.34 -13.31 14.51
C SER A 307 -8.17 -13.26 13.54
N GLY A 308 -7.74 -14.43 13.07
CA GLY A 308 -6.50 -14.57 12.30
C GLY A 308 -5.27 -14.53 13.21
N PRO A 309 -4.07 -14.28 12.64
CA PRO A 309 -2.85 -14.08 13.43
C PRO A 309 -2.98 -12.86 14.36
N LEU A 310 -2.38 -12.92 15.53
CA LEU A 310 -2.42 -11.85 16.52
C LEU A 310 -1.11 -11.05 16.51
N HIS A 311 -0.82 -10.38 15.40
CA HIS A 311 0.41 -9.60 15.27
C HIS A 311 0.21 -8.15 15.74
N PRO A 312 1.18 -7.57 16.46
CA PRO A 312 1.19 -6.15 16.75
C PRO A 312 1.26 -5.30 15.47
N MET A 313 0.56 -4.17 15.47
CA MET A 313 0.55 -3.20 14.38
C MET A 313 0.83 -1.80 14.92
N ALA A 314 1.86 -1.12 14.41
CA ALA A 314 2.22 0.23 14.82
C ALA A 314 1.70 1.28 13.84
N PHE A 315 1.21 2.40 14.35
CA PHE A 315 0.67 3.51 13.57
C PHE A 315 1.10 4.86 14.13
N SER A 316 1.06 5.90 13.29
CA SER A 316 1.00 7.28 13.78
C SER A 316 -0.37 7.52 14.42
N PRO A 317 -0.46 8.04 15.66
CA PRO A 317 -1.73 8.36 16.29
C PRO A 317 -2.60 9.29 15.45
N ALA A 318 -2.00 10.30 14.80
CA ALA A 318 -2.74 11.24 13.95
C ALA A 318 -3.36 10.56 12.72
N LEU A 319 -2.60 9.69 12.04
CA LEU A 319 -3.10 8.98 10.85
C LEU A 319 -4.20 7.97 11.21
N LEU A 320 -4.02 7.22 12.31
CA LEU A 320 -5.01 6.27 12.78
C LEU A 320 -6.28 6.97 13.28
N ALA A 321 -6.14 8.05 14.07
CA ALA A 321 -7.28 8.82 14.57
C ALA A 321 -8.13 9.38 13.44
N SER A 322 -7.51 9.90 12.38
CA SER A 322 -8.23 10.36 11.19
C SER A 322 -9.03 9.25 10.51
N ALA A 323 -8.44 8.06 10.36
CA ALA A 323 -9.15 6.91 9.81
C ALA A 323 -10.36 6.52 10.66
N LEU A 324 -10.21 6.48 11.97
CA LEU A 324 -11.28 6.19 12.92
C LEU A 324 -12.39 7.25 12.90
N GLN A 325 -12.04 8.54 12.79
CA GLN A 325 -13.01 9.64 12.72
C GLN A 325 -13.88 9.55 11.46
N SER A 326 -13.30 9.12 10.33
CA SER A 326 -14.02 8.97 9.06
C SER A 326 -14.97 7.77 9.00
N SER A 327 -14.73 6.75 9.82
CA SER A 327 -15.56 5.54 9.89
C SER A 327 -16.92 5.81 10.55
N VAL A 328 -17.98 5.15 10.06
CA VAL A 328 -19.36 5.29 10.55
C VAL A 328 -19.70 4.16 11.53
N GLY A 329 -20.59 4.40 12.48
CA GLY A 329 -21.05 3.40 13.45
C GLY A 329 -20.26 3.40 14.76
N PRO A 330 -20.70 2.59 15.74
CA PRO A 330 -20.03 2.46 17.04
C PRO A 330 -18.79 1.57 16.97
N ASP A 331 -18.77 0.60 16.07
CA ASP A 331 -17.70 -0.39 15.94
C ASP A 331 -16.83 -0.15 14.72
N VAL A 332 -15.55 -0.48 14.86
CA VAL A 332 -14.56 -0.41 13.78
C VAL A 332 -13.90 -1.75 13.57
N LEU A 333 -13.67 -2.08 12.30
CA LEU A 333 -12.92 -3.24 11.85
C LEU A 333 -11.56 -2.78 11.32
N ILE A 334 -10.49 -3.32 11.91
CA ILE A 334 -9.11 -3.10 11.50
C ILE A 334 -8.55 -4.43 10.98
N GLU A 335 -8.10 -4.43 9.74
CA GLU A 335 -7.46 -5.58 9.10
C GLU A 335 -6.05 -5.20 8.66
N GLY A 336 -5.04 -5.86 9.21
CA GLY A 336 -3.66 -5.53 8.89
C GLY A 336 -2.70 -6.69 9.07
N ALA A 337 -1.48 -6.47 8.60
CA ALA A 337 -0.35 -7.38 8.76
C ALA A 337 0.91 -6.54 9.04
N PRO A 338 1.93 -7.09 9.71
CA PRO A 338 3.17 -6.38 9.99
C PRO A 338 3.78 -5.76 8.72
N GLY A 339 4.10 -4.46 8.78
CA GLY A 339 4.72 -3.73 7.67
C GLY A 339 3.83 -3.51 6.44
N ARG A 340 2.55 -3.89 6.47
CA ARG A 340 1.58 -3.68 5.37
C ARG A 340 0.53 -2.66 5.77
N ALA A 341 0.00 -1.92 4.79
CA ALA A 341 -1.12 -1.01 4.98
C ALA A 341 -2.29 -1.71 5.70
N ALA A 342 -2.80 -1.08 6.75
CA ALA A 342 -3.97 -1.58 7.46
C ALA A 342 -5.23 -0.98 6.85
N VAL A 343 -6.24 -1.83 6.64
CA VAL A 343 -7.60 -1.43 6.25
C VAL A 343 -8.37 -1.11 7.53
N VAL A 344 -8.93 0.09 7.60
CA VAL A 344 -9.83 0.54 8.65
C VAL A 344 -11.19 0.78 8.00
N ARG A 345 -12.21 0.07 8.46
CA ARG A 345 -13.57 0.16 7.91
C ARG A 345 -14.62 0.08 9.01
N SER A 346 -15.80 0.60 8.72
CA SER A 346 -16.97 0.38 9.57
C SER A 346 -17.32 -1.10 9.59
N ALA A 347 -17.69 -1.63 10.75
CA ALA A 347 -18.26 -2.98 10.81
C ALA A 347 -19.64 -3.06 10.13
N ASP A 348 -20.35 -1.92 10.04
CA ASP A 348 -21.73 -1.81 9.56
C ASP A 348 -21.84 -1.33 8.10
N GLN A 349 -20.79 -0.72 7.56
CA GLN A 349 -20.78 -0.13 6.20
C GLN A 349 -19.55 -0.54 5.40
N GLY A 350 -19.75 -1.38 4.38
CA GLY A 350 -18.67 -1.86 3.50
C GLY A 350 -18.31 -0.94 2.33
N SER A 351 -19.11 0.10 2.05
CA SER A 351 -18.91 1.00 0.89
C SER A 351 -17.88 2.10 1.11
N PHE A 352 -17.34 2.21 2.32
CA PHE A 352 -16.27 3.13 2.68
C PHE A 352 -15.09 2.35 3.25
N SER A 353 -13.90 2.59 2.70
CA SER A 353 -12.66 1.95 3.14
C SER A 353 -11.57 2.97 3.29
N THR A 354 -10.84 2.87 4.40
CA THR A 354 -9.65 3.68 4.66
C THR A 354 -8.43 2.78 4.77
N LEU A 355 -7.31 3.21 4.21
CA LEU A 355 -6.00 2.61 4.38
C LEU A 355 -5.11 3.52 5.19
N VAL A 356 -4.39 2.94 6.13
CA VAL A 356 -3.39 3.62 6.97
C VAL A 356 -2.07 2.89 6.85
N MET A 357 -1.01 3.59 6.45
CA MET A 357 0.34 3.00 6.41
C MET A 357 0.85 2.77 7.85
N PRO A 358 1.36 1.57 8.16
CA PRO A 358 1.94 1.29 9.47
C PRO A 358 3.28 2.02 9.62
N ARG A 359 3.68 2.28 10.86
CA ARG A 359 5.07 2.58 11.20
C ARG A 359 5.84 1.27 11.38
N ARG A 360 7.16 1.31 11.16
CA ARG A 360 8.02 0.18 11.52
C ARG A 360 7.99 0.01 13.04
N LEU A 361 7.88 -1.24 13.49
CA LEU A 361 8.11 -1.62 14.87
C LEU A 361 9.62 -1.67 15.05
N ASP A 362 10.23 -0.58 15.52
CA ASP A 362 11.66 -0.58 15.79
C ASP A 362 11.94 -1.49 17.00
N GLY A 363 12.72 -2.54 16.77
CA GLY A 363 13.05 -3.59 17.76
C GLY A 363 14.22 -3.25 18.68
N THR A 364 14.58 -1.98 18.87
CA THR A 364 15.66 -1.56 19.76
C THR A 364 15.10 -0.70 20.88
N GLY A 365 15.04 -1.27 22.08
CA GLY A 365 14.91 -0.49 23.30
C GLY A 365 16.07 0.49 23.39
N ASP A 366 15.75 1.77 23.31
CA ASP A 366 16.66 2.82 23.72
C ASP A 366 16.76 2.72 25.24
N ALA A 367 17.79 2.03 25.73
CA ALA A 367 18.19 2.18 27.12
C ALA A 367 18.56 3.66 27.30
N PRO A 368 18.06 4.37 28.32
CA PRO A 368 18.51 5.73 28.57
C PRO A 368 20.01 5.66 28.83
N GLY A 369 20.80 6.21 27.90
CA GLY A 369 22.21 6.49 28.13
C GLY A 369 22.32 7.37 29.36
N ASP A 370 22.82 6.79 30.43
CA ASP A 370 23.15 7.44 31.69
C ASP A 370 23.96 8.73 31.44
N PRO A 371 23.44 9.92 31.76
CA PRO A 371 24.15 11.17 31.59
C PRO A 371 25.04 11.44 32.82
N THR A 372 25.85 10.46 33.24
CA THR A 372 26.85 10.67 34.30
C THR A 372 28.15 9.93 34.03
N ARG A 373 28.86 10.30 32.96
CA ARG A 373 30.32 10.26 32.95
C ARG A 373 30.91 11.58 32.48
N ASP A 374 30.84 12.52 33.42
CA ASP A 374 31.80 13.60 33.57
C ASP A 374 33.21 12.99 33.59
N SER A 375 34.01 13.34 32.58
CA SER A 375 35.45 13.10 32.56
C SER A 375 36.10 14.46 32.34
N SER A 376 36.08 15.25 33.41
CA SER A 376 36.98 16.38 33.59
C SER A 376 38.44 15.95 33.33
N PRO A 377 39.24 16.74 32.60
CA PRO A 377 40.66 16.49 32.42
C PRO A 377 41.43 16.95 33.67
N ASP A 378 42.25 16.05 34.21
CA ASP A 378 43.22 16.33 35.26
C ASP A 378 44.36 17.21 34.70
N PRO A 379 44.61 18.43 35.22
CA PRO A 379 45.78 19.22 34.88
C PRO A 379 46.90 18.91 35.88
N GLY A 380 47.79 18.00 35.51
CA GLY A 380 49.01 17.73 36.26
C GLY A 380 49.91 18.96 36.32
N ALA A 381 49.99 19.58 37.50
CA ALA A 381 51.03 20.53 37.88
C ALA A 381 52.13 19.78 38.64
N GLY A 382 53.36 19.83 38.11
CA GLY A 382 54.57 19.28 38.72
C GLY A 382 55.83 19.81 38.02
N THR A 383 56.24 21.03 38.39
CA THR A 383 57.54 21.69 38.18
C THR A 383 58.70 20.94 38.90
N PRO A 384 59.97 21.42 38.90
CA PRO A 384 60.89 21.83 37.83
C PRO A 384 62.27 21.09 37.93
N SER A 385 63.10 21.16 36.89
CA SER A 385 64.57 21.35 36.95
C SER A 385 65.14 21.57 35.56
#